data_AF-A0A1G3Y6S0-F1
#
_entry.id   AF-A0A1G3Y6S0-F1
#
_cell.length_a   1.000
_cell.length_b   1.000
_cell.length_c   1.000
_cell.angle_alpha   90.00
_cell.angle_beta   90.00
_cell.angle_gamma   90.00
#
_symmetry.space_group_name_H-M   'P 1'
#
loop_
_entity.id
_entity.type
_entity.pdbx_description
1 polymer ?
#
loop_
_entity_poly.entity_id
_entity_poly.type
_entity_poly.pdbx_seq_one_letter_code
_entity_poly.pdbx_strand_id
1 'polypeptide(L)'
;MLKGRLILQIIFNHKNGLMMDYRGPTPDKLNELEYLTEKCLREEPYVLICIVGNKGVGKSLLGRYFRKKGFGRYKPSDIAVIDDDCMRVKVLWFFRFKYFNPCKEIDELAPFYTYCKNKRIRFYIKSNPETRVSRTSIVIKTYTSDAERLQRLIKRYDPEMGQKAFYKSTDYSAESRIQAKYELELPL
;
A
#
# COMPACT_ATOMS: atom_id res chain seq x y z
N MET A 1 -7.66 23.86 18.90
CA MET A 1 -6.78 24.64 17.99
C MET A 1 -6.05 23.67 17.05
N LEU A 2 -6.66 23.37 15.89
CA LEU A 2 -6.05 22.50 14.87
C LEU A 2 -4.99 23.31 14.10
N LYS A 3 -3.72 23.20 14.50
CA LYS A 3 -2.60 23.72 13.69
C LYS A 3 -2.66 23.06 12.32
N GLY A 4 -2.74 23.89 11.28
CA GLY A 4 -2.85 23.49 9.88
C GLY A 4 -1.87 22.36 9.55
N ARG A 5 -2.42 21.17 9.25
CA ARG A 5 -1.66 20.11 8.61
C ARG A 5 -1.25 20.64 7.24
N LEU A 6 0.03 20.95 7.08
CA LEU A 6 0.66 21.10 5.77
C LEU A 6 0.13 19.97 4.88
N ILE A 7 -0.64 20.31 3.85
CA ILE A 7 -0.93 19.40 2.74
C ILE A 7 0.41 19.16 2.06
N LEU A 8 1.15 18.17 2.55
CA LEU A 8 2.42 17.80 1.93
C LEU A 8 2.07 16.94 0.72
N GLN A 9 1.88 17.65 -0.40
CA GLN A 9 1.77 17.07 -1.73
C GLN A 9 2.93 16.11 -1.92
N ILE A 10 2.62 14.84 -2.20
CA ILE A 10 3.69 13.93 -2.57
C ILE A 10 3.92 14.07 -4.06
N ILE A 11 4.88 14.93 -4.39
CA ILE A 11 5.38 15.09 -5.76
C ILE A 11 6.10 13.81 -6.19
N PHE A 12 5.70 13.26 -7.32
CA PHE A 12 6.39 12.16 -7.98
C PHE A 12 6.66 12.49 -9.43
N ASN A 13 7.89 12.21 -9.86
CA ASN A 13 8.30 12.32 -11.25
C ASN A 13 7.86 11.07 -12.02
N HIS A 14 6.99 11.25 -13.01
CA HIS A 14 6.68 10.20 -14.00
C HIS A 14 7.84 10.07 -14.99
N LYS A 15 7.89 8.99 -15.79
CA LYS A 15 8.85 8.86 -16.92
C LYS A 15 8.83 10.05 -17.91
N ASN A 16 7.82 10.91 -17.81
CA ASN A 16 7.55 12.03 -18.72
C ASN A 16 7.76 13.39 -18.03
N GLY A 17 8.37 13.47 -16.84
CA GLY A 17 8.61 14.73 -16.13
C GLY A 17 7.41 15.31 -15.34
N LEU A 18 6.19 14.78 -15.55
CA LEU A 18 4.98 15.32 -14.94
C LEU A 18 4.90 15.03 -13.42
N MET A 19 4.67 16.09 -12.64
CA MET A 19 4.37 16.02 -11.20
C MET A 19 2.88 15.76 -10.98
N MET A 20 2.53 14.80 -10.10
CA MET A 20 1.15 14.60 -9.64
C MET A 20 1.03 14.91 -8.16
N ASP A 21 -0.03 15.64 -7.79
CA ASP A 21 -0.43 15.84 -6.40
C ASP A 21 -1.24 14.62 -5.93
N TYR A 22 -0.77 13.98 -4.85
CA TYR A 22 -1.51 12.94 -4.17
C TYR A 22 -1.74 13.35 -2.73
N ARG A 23 -3.01 13.65 -2.40
CA ARG A 23 -3.44 14.13 -1.09
C ARG A 23 -3.58 13.02 -0.04
N GLY A 24 -3.66 11.77 -0.48
CA GLY A 24 -3.88 10.62 0.39
C GLY A 24 -5.35 10.43 0.79
N PRO A 25 -5.62 9.46 1.68
CA PRO A 25 -6.97 9.21 2.19
C PRO A 25 -7.55 10.38 2.98
N THR A 26 -8.88 10.44 3.09
CA THR A 26 -9.57 11.44 3.91
C THR A 26 -9.21 11.29 5.39
N PRO A 27 -9.30 12.37 6.20
CA PRO A 27 -9.05 12.29 7.64
C PRO A 27 -9.88 11.21 8.34
N ASP A 28 -11.16 11.08 8.00
CA ASP A 28 -12.06 10.09 8.61
C ASP A 28 -11.58 8.66 8.36
N LYS A 29 -11.14 8.37 7.13
CA LYS A 29 -10.58 7.08 6.76
C LYS A 29 -9.23 6.80 7.41
N LEU A 30 -8.42 7.83 7.65
CA LEU A 30 -7.18 7.68 8.42
C LEU A 30 -7.46 7.41 9.91
N ASN A 31 -8.48 8.04 10.47
CA ASN A 31 -8.90 7.81 11.86
C ASN A 31 -9.49 6.40 12.03
N GLU A 32 -10.28 5.93 11.06
CA GLU A 32 -10.81 4.56 11.01
C GLU A 32 -9.66 3.54 10.96
N LEU A 33 -8.67 3.76 10.07
CA LEU A 33 -7.49 2.91 10.00
C LEU A 33 -6.67 2.92 11.30
N GLU A 34 -6.50 4.08 11.93
CA GLU A 34 -5.84 4.21 13.22
C GLU A 34 -6.56 3.38 14.27
N TYR A 35 -7.87 3.57 14.45
CA TYR A 35 -8.68 2.84 15.41
C TYR A 35 -8.55 1.31 15.27
N LEU A 36 -8.67 0.79 14.03
CA LEU A 36 -8.52 -0.65 13.76
C LEU A 36 -7.09 -1.15 14.04
N THR A 37 -6.09 -0.35 13.69
CA THR A 37 -4.67 -0.67 13.96
C THR A 37 -4.41 -0.76 15.47
N GLU A 38 -4.97 0.17 16.25
CA GLU A 38 -4.86 0.14 17.71
C GLU A 38 -5.47 -1.10 18.32
N LYS A 39 -6.65 -1.51 17.82
CA LYS A 39 -7.34 -2.72 18.29
C LYS A 39 -6.49 -3.96 18.04
N CYS A 40 -5.89 -4.09 16.85
CA CYS A 40 -5.02 -5.22 16.53
C CYS A 40 -3.73 -5.22 17.36
N LEU A 41 -3.09 -4.07 17.58
CA LEU A 41 -1.85 -3.97 18.38
C LEU A 41 -1.99 -4.32 19.86
N ARG A 42 -3.22 -4.39 20.40
CA ARG A 42 -3.45 -4.87 21.77
C ARG A 42 -3.33 -6.39 21.88
N GLU A 43 -3.52 -7.10 20.77
CA GLU A 43 -3.55 -8.57 20.69
C GLU A 43 -2.34 -9.13 19.94
N GLU A 44 -1.69 -8.33 19.10
CA GLU A 44 -0.66 -8.77 18.16
C GLU A 44 0.64 -7.97 18.35
N PRO A 45 1.82 -8.61 18.24
CA PRO A 45 3.10 -7.91 18.36
C PRO A 45 3.37 -6.92 17.22
N TYR A 46 2.72 -7.11 16.08
CA TYR A 46 2.68 -6.21 14.95
C TYR A 46 1.39 -6.42 14.16
N VAL A 47 0.98 -5.41 13.39
CA VAL A 47 -0.21 -5.47 12.52
C VAL A 47 0.26 -5.63 11.08
N LEU A 48 -0.23 -6.68 10.43
CA LEU A 48 -0.11 -6.84 8.98
C LEU A 48 -1.35 -6.21 8.32
N ILE A 49 -1.11 -5.27 7.40
CA ILE A 49 -2.16 -4.55 6.68
C ILE A 49 -1.97 -4.79 5.18
N CYS A 50 -2.85 -5.56 4.57
CA CYS A 50 -2.81 -5.81 3.12
C CYS A 50 -3.51 -4.67 2.37
N ILE A 51 -2.88 -4.11 1.34
CA ILE A 51 -3.51 -3.14 0.42
C ILE A 51 -3.77 -3.87 -0.90
N VAL A 52 -5.06 -4.04 -1.22
CA VAL A 52 -5.54 -4.84 -2.35
C VAL A 52 -6.36 -4.00 -3.33
N GLY A 53 -6.60 -4.55 -4.53
CA GLY A 53 -7.32 -3.88 -5.61
C GLY A 53 -6.66 -4.09 -6.98
N ASN A 54 -7.34 -3.64 -8.04
CA ASN A 54 -6.92 -3.89 -9.42
C ASN A 54 -5.59 -3.20 -9.76
N LYS A 55 -4.96 -3.62 -10.86
CA LYS A 55 -3.80 -2.89 -11.38
C LYS A 55 -4.25 -1.49 -11.83
N GLY A 56 -3.45 -0.47 -11.51
CA GLY A 56 -3.75 0.93 -11.87
C GLY A 56 -4.54 1.74 -10.83
N VAL A 57 -5.10 1.11 -9.79
CA VAL A 57 -5.94 1.83 -8.79
C VAL A 57 -5.15 2.75 -7.85
N GLY A 58 -3.83 2.60 -7.76
CA GLY A 58 -2.98 3.47 -6.92
C GLY A 58 -2.45 2.85 -5.64
N LYS A 59 -2.52 1.52 -5.45
CA LYS A 59 -2.03 0.84 -4.24
C LYS A 59 -0.59 1.22 -3.83
N SER A 60 0.36 1.13 -4.76
CA SER A 60 1.76 1.50 -4.50
C SER A 60 1.93 2.99 -4.16
N LEU A 61 1.04 3.85 -4.66
CA LEU A 61 1.01 5.28 -4.31
C LEU A 61 0.56 5.46 -2.85
N LEU A 62 -0.51 4.78 -2.45
CA LEU A 62 -1.02 4.76 -1.08
C LEU A 62 0.02 4.21 -0.09
N GLY A 63 0.65 3.07 -0.39
CA GLY A 63 1.71 2.54 0.47
C GLY A 63 2.91 3.48 0.56
N ARG A 64 3.24 4.19 -0.53
CA ARG A 64 4.29 5.22 -0.51
C ARG A 64 3.90 6.43 0.32
N TYR A 65 2.62 6.79 0.37
CA TYR A 65 2.08 7.80 1.28
C TYR A 65 2.32 7.39 2.73
N PHE A 66 1.84 6.21 3.15
CA PHE A 66 2.04 5.74 4.53
C PHE A 66 3.51 5.63 4.91
N ARG A 67 4.37 5.11 4.02
CA ARG A 67 5.81 5.04 4.27
C ARG A 67 6.47 6.40 4.49
N LYS A 68 5.99 7.45 3.83
CA LYS A 68 6.57 8.81 3.91
C LYS A 68 5.93 9.64 5.02
N LYS A 69 4.66 9.42 5.33
CA LYS A 69 3.84 10.29 6.17
C LYS A 69 3.42 9.68 7.50
N GLY A 70 3.33 8.37 7.57
CA GLY A 70 2.57 7.74 8.63
C GLY A 70 1.07 7.94 8.43
N PHE A 71 0.32 7.67 9.49
CA PHE A 71 -1.11 7.94 9.61
C PHE A 71 -1.47 7.98 11.11
N GLY A 72 -2.48 8.77 11.48
CA GLY A 72 -2.83 8.96 12.88
C GLY A 72 -1.62 9.38 13.74
N ARG A 73 -1.41 8.65 14.84
CA ARG A 73 -0.23 8.77 15.72
C ARG A 73 1.01 8.00 15.25
N TYR A 74 0.88 7.13 14.25
CA TYR A 74 1.98 6.28 13.79
C TYR A 74 2.88 7.02 12.82
N LYS A 75 4.17 7.09 13.15
CA LYS A 75 5.18 7.81 12.38
C LYS A 75 5.74 6.89 11.27
N PRO A 76 6.40 7.45 10.24
CA PRO A 76 7.15 6.65 9.27
C PRO A 76 8.15 5.65 9.87
N SER A 77 8.67 5.93 11.07
CA SER A 77 9.55 5.04 11.82
C SER A 77 8.84 3.76 12.31
N ASP A 78 7.53 3.78 12.51
CA ASP A 78 6.74 2.62 12.95
C ASP A 78 6.37 1.67 11.80
N ILE A 79 6.49 2.15 10.56
CA ILE A 79 5.91 1.51 9.37
C ILE A 79 6.98 0.86 8.50
N ALA A 80 6.70 -0.38 8.06
CA ALA A 80 7.31 -1.05 6.92
C ALA A 80 6.30 -1.13 5.76
N VAL A 81 6.81 -1.06 4.53
CA VAL A 81 5.98 -1.24 3.32
C VAL A 81 6.69 -2.19 2.38
N ILE A 82 6.04 -3.32 2.11
CA ILE A 82 6.43 -4.34 1.16
C ILE A 82 5.48 -4.20 -0.03
N ASP A 83 6.03 -3.89 -1.21
CA ASP A 83 5.30 -3.67 -2.45
C ASP A 83 5.60 -4.80 -3.41
N ASP A 84 4.63 -5.70 -3.57
CA ASP A 84 4.75 -6.97 -4.28
C ASP A 84 5.93 -7.78 -3.74
N ASP A 85 6.98 -7.98 -4.53
CA ASP A 85 8.16 -8.75 -4.12
C ASP A 85 9.32 -7.86 -3.64
N CYS A 86 9.06 -6.59 -3.31
CA CYS A 86 10.12 -5.67 -2.93
C CYS A 86 9.84 -4.80 -1.71
N MET A 87 10.92 -4.43 -1.01
CA MET A 87 10.88 -3.50 0.11
C MET A 87 11.98 -2.45 -0.05
N ARG A 88 11.65 -1.18 0.17
CA ARG A 88 12.67 -0.12 0.24
C ARG A 88 13.20 -0.01 1.66
N VAL A 89 14.40 -0.51 1.88
CA VAL A 89 15.08 -0.57 3.18
C VAL A 89 16.02 0.62 3.34
N LYS A 90 16.13 1.15 4.57
CA LYS A 90 17.17 2.13 4.89
C LYS A 90 18.44 1.36 5.27
N VAL A 91 19.55 1.68 4.62
CA VAL A 91 20.88 1.16 4.95
C VAL A 91 21.76 2.38 5.16
N LEU A 92 22.39 2.53 6.32
CA LEU A 92 23.29 3.65 6.68
C LEU A 92 22.72 5.06 6.45
N TRP A 93 22.21 5.70 7.52
CA TRP A 93 21.73 7.09 7.69
C TRP A 93 20.83 7.70 6.58
N PHE A 94 21.24 7.71 5.32
CA PHE A 94 20.49 8.26 4.17
C PHE A 94 20.32 7.30 2.99
N PHE A 95 21.12 6.23 2.85
CA PHE A 95 20.99 5.34 1.70
C PHE A 95 19.76 4.45 1.81
N ARG A 96 19.10 4.25 0.68
CA ARG A 96 17.95 3.34 0.56
C ARG A 96 18.19 2.35 -0.55
N PHE A 97 18.23 1.08 -0.19
CA PHE A 97 18.31 -0.01 -1.16
C PHE A 97 16.92 -0.60 -1.40
N LYS A 98 16.70 -1.16 -2.59
CA LYS A 98 15.51 -1.94 -2.92
C LYS A 98 15.85 -3.41 -2.71
N TYR A 99 15.43 -3.97 -1.59
CA TYR A 99 15.48 -5.41 -1.37
C TYR A 99 14.39 -6.08 -2.20
N PHE A 100 14.74 -7.09 -2.98
CA PHE A 100 13.85 -7.82 -3.87
C PHE A 100 13.92 -9.31 -3.54
N ASN A 101 12.77 -9.91 -3.27
CA ASN A 101 12.66 -11.32 -2.95
C ASN A 101 11.36 -11.89 -3.56
N PRO A 102 11.41 -12.36 -4.82
CA PRO A 102 10.24 -12.95 -5.47
C PRO A 102 9.87 -14.27 -4.80
N CYS A 103 8.58 -14.47 -4.57
CA CYS A 103 8.06 -15.73 -4.06
C CYS A 103 6.76 -16.07 -4.77
N LYS A 104 6.58 -17.37 -5.09
CA LYS A 104 5.34 -17.91 -5.68
C LYS A 104 4.54 -18.75 -4.69
N GLU A 105 5.04 -18.88 -3.48
CA GLU A 105 4.48 -19.70 -2.42
C GLU A 105 4.21 -18.86 -1.17
N ILE A 106 3.47 -19.43 -0.23
CA ILE A 106 3.20 -18.82 1.06
C ILE A 106 4.48 -18.88 1.90
N ASP A 107 5.11 -17.72 2.11
CA ASP A 107 6.30 -17.56 2.96
C ASP A 107 6.04 -16.65 4.16
N GLU A 108 4.79 -16.21 4.34
CA GLU A 108 4.35 -15.27 5.38
C GLU A 108 5.22 -13.99 5.44
N LEU A 109 5.80 -13.59 4.30
CA LEU A 109 6.73 -12.46 4.16
C LEU A 109 8.01 -12.59 5.02
N ALA A 110 8.34 -13.79 5.51
CA ALA A 110 9.45 -14.03 6.43
C ALA A 110 10.80 -13.40 5.97
N PRO A 111 11.18 -13.45 4.67
CA PRO A 111 12.43 -12.85 4.19
C PRO A 111 12.54 -11.33 4.41
N PHE A 112 11.41 -10.62 4.56
CA PHE A 112 11.41 -9.18 4.82
C PHE A 112 11.52 -8.80 6.30
N TYR A 113 11.30 -9.75 7.22
CA TYR A 113 11.13 -9.45 8.64
C TYR A 113 12.41 -8.98 9.34
N THR A 114 13.58 -9.33 8.83
CA THR A 114 14.87 -8.76 9.27
C THR A 114 14.86 -7.23 9.19
N TYR A 115 14.17 -6.64 8.21
CA TYR A 115 14.04 -5.19 8.05
C TYR A 115 12.83 -4.59 8.76
N CYS A 116 11.99 -5.41 9.39
CA CYS A 116 10.75 -5.02 10.05
C CYS A 116 10.82 -5.13 11.59
N LYS A 117 11.98 -5.42 12.17
CA LYS A 117 12.13 -5.70 13.61
C LYS A 117 11.50 -4.64 14.52
N ASN A 118 11.71 -3.36 14.21
CA ASN A 118 11.17 -2.24 14.99
C ASN A 118 9.89 -1.64 14.37
N LYS A 119 9.25 -2.37 13.45
CA LYS A 119 8.10 -1.91 12.66
C LYS A 119 6.85 -2.64 13.15
N ARG A 120 6.08 -1.95 14.00
CA ARG A 120 4.82 -2.46 14.54
C ARG A 120 3.71 -2.51 13.50
N ILE A 121 3.83 -1.76 12.40
CA ILE A 121 2.86 -1.76 11.31
C ILE A 121 3.57 -2.13 10.02
N ARG A 122 3.03 -3.12 9.32
CA ARG A 122 3.60 -3.66 8.09
C ARG A 122 2.52 -3.63 7.01
N PHE A 123 2.71 -2.78 6.01
CA PHE A 123 1.85 -2.82 4.83
C PHE A 123 2.40 -3.82 3.82
N TYR A 124 1.52 -4.67 3.31
CA TYR A 124 1.80 -5.54 2.18
C TYR A 124 0.90 -5.17 1.00
N ILE A 125 1.50 -4.78 -0.12
CA ILE A 125 0.77 -4.32 -1.30
C ILE A 125 0.82 -5.41 -2.35
N LYS A 126 -0.31 -6.05 -2.60
CA LYS A 126 -0.45 -7.02 -3.69
C LYS A 126 -1.91 -7.11 -4.10
N SER A 127 -2.15 -7.43 -5.36
CA SER A 127 -3.51 -7.69 -5.82
C SER A 127 -4.05 -8.98 -5.19
N ASN A 128 -3.31 -10.09 -5.25
CA ASN A 128 -3.58 -11.35 -4.52
C ASN A 128 -2.59 -11.55 -3.37
N PRO A 129 -2.80 -10.93 -2.19
CA PRO A 129 -1.91 -11.17 -1.06
C PRO A 129 -1.91 -12.62 -0.58
N GLU A 130 -3.01 -13.36 -0.75
CA GLU A 130 -3.18 -14.76 -0.36
C GLU A 130 -2.22 -15.74 -1.05
N THR A 131 -1.59 -15.30 -2.15
CA THR A 131 -0.53 -16.07 -2.81
C THR A 131 0.76 -16.17 -1.99
N ARG A 132 0.90 -15.36 -0.94
CA ARG A 132 2.12 -15.25 -0.13
C ARG A 132 1.90 -15.18 1.38
N VAL A 133 0.74 -14.69 1.82
CA VAL A 133 0.35 -14.63 3.24
C VAL A 133 -0.98 -15.37 3.44
N SER A 134 -1.11 -16.15 4.51
CA SER A 134 -2.36 -16.88 4.79
C SER A 134 -3.47 -16.00 5.36
N ARG A 135 -3.10 -14.97 6.13
CA ARG A 135 -4.04 -14.05 6.79
C ARG A 135 -3.42 -12.67 6.99
N THR A 136 -4.28 -11.71 7.27
CA THR A 136 -3.89 -10.33 7.58
C THR A 136 -4.70 -9.79 8.76
N SER A 137 -4.15 -8.85 9.51
CA SER A 137 -4.91 -8.20 10.59
C SER A 137 -5.99 -7.29 9.98
N ILE A 138 -5.59 -6.49 8.99
CA ILE A 138 -6.49 -5.57 8.27
C ILE A 138 -6.30 -5.76 6.78
N VAL A 139 -7.38 -5.72 6.00
CA VAL A 139 -7.33 -5.59 4.54
C VAL A 139 -7.92 -4.25 4.12
N ILE A 140 -7.16 -3.50 3.32
CA ILE A 140 -7.56 -2.24 2.71
C ILE A 140 -7.92 -2.51 1.25
N LYS A 141 -9.21 -2.42 0.92
CA LYS A 141 -9.74 -2.55 -0.43
C LYS A 141 -9.70 -1.18 -1.11
N THR A 142 -8.87 -1.05 -2.14
CA THR A 142 -8.71 0.20 -2.89
C THR A 142 -9.38 0.11 -4.26
N TYR A 143 -10.10 1.17 -4.62
CA TYR A 143 -10.83 1.28 -5.88
C TYR A 143 -10.78 2.72 -6.40
N THR A 144 -11.00 2.86 -7.70
CA THR A 144 -11.08 4.12 -8.44
C THR A 144 -11.98 3.85 -9.65
N SER A 145 -12.46 4.89 -10.34
CA SER A 145 -13.29 4.66 -11.52
C SER A 145 -12.51 3.94 -12.61
N ASP A 146 -13.18 3.11 -13.42
CA ASP A 146 -12.49 2.38 -14.50
C ASP A 146 -11.92 3.32 -15.56
N ALA A 147 -12.57 4.47 -15.79
CA ALA A 147 -12.05 5.53 -16.64
C ALA A 147 -10.70 6.05 -16.12
N GLU A 148 -10.61 6.41 -14.83
CA GLU A 148 -9.36 6.86 -14.21
C GLU A 148 -8.31 5.75 -14.19
N ARG A 149 -8.72 4.51 -13.89
CA ARG A 149 -7.84 3.34 -13.87
C ARG A 149 -7.21 3.09 -15.24
N LEU A 150 -8.01 3.14 -16.30
CA LEU A 150 -7.54 3.00 -17.68
C LEU A 150 -6.56 4.12 -18.04
N GLN A 151 -6.90 5.37 -17.76
CA GLN A 151 -6.00 6.50 -18.02
C GLN A 151 -4.67 6.38 -17.27
N ARG A 152 -4.69 5.94 -16.00
CA ARG A 152 -3.48 5.69 -15.20
C ARG A 152 -2.62 4.57 -15.82
N LEU A 153 -3.24 3.51 -16.36
CA LEU A 153 -2.53 2.40 -17.00
C LEU A 153 -1.93 2.80 -18.35
N ILE A 154 -2.68 3.51 -19.19
CA ILE A 154 -2.20 4.08 -20.46
C ILE A 154 -1.00 4.99 -20.20
N LYS A 155 -1.10 5.88 -19.21
CA LYS A 155 0.01 6.77 -18.84
C LYS A 155 1.24 5.99 -18.36
N ARG A 156 1.06 4.89 -17.61
CA ARG A 156 2.16 4.09 -17.05
C ARG A 156 2.94 3.30 -18.10
N TYR A 157 2.26 2.80 -19.12
CA TYR A 157 2.83 1.95 -20.16
C TYR A 157 2.86 2.71 -21.50
N ASP A 158 1.76 2.64 -22.24
CA ASP A 158 1.40 3.36 -23.46
C ASP A 158 -0.08 3.00 -23.77
N PRO A 159 -0.74 3.58 -24.79
CA PRO A 159 -2.14 3.29 -25.10
C PRO A 159 -2.46 1.81 -25.31
N GLU A 160 -1.62 1.07 -26.03
CA GLU A 160 -1.86 -0.33 -26.38
C GLU A 160 -1.65 -1.24 -25.16
N MET A 161 -0.46 -1.15 -24.54
CA MET A 161 -0.12 -1.94 -23.35
C MET A 161 -0.99 -1.57 -22.15
N GLY A 162 -1.41 -0.30 -22.04
CA GLY A 162 -2.29 0.19 -20.99
C GLY A 162 -3.69 -0.43 -21.08
N GLN A 163 -4.28 -0.44 -22.28
CA GLN A 163 -5.56 -1.12 -22.53
C GLN A 163 -5.45 -2.62 -22.28
N LYS A 164 -4.42 -3.28 -22.80
CA LYS A 164 -4.18 -4.71 -22.55
C LYS A 164 -4.04 -5.01 -21.06
N ALA A 165 -3.33 -4.16 -20.30
CA ALA A 165 -3.21 -4.31 -18.87
C ALA A 165 -4.54 -4.09 -18.13
N PHE A 166 -5.39 -3.18 -18.61
CA PHE A 166 -6.71 -2.91 -18.04
C PHE A 166 -7.62 -4.14 -18.16
N TYR A 167 -7.78 -4.68 -19.38
CA TYR A 167 -8.63 -5.86 -19.64
C TYR A 167 -8.08 -7.16 -19.03
N LYS A 168 -6.76 -7.30 -18.87
CA LYS A 168 -6.18 -8.44 -18.15
C LYS A 168 -6.40 -8.37 -16.63
N SER A 169 -6.81 -7.22 -16.10
CA SER A 169 -6.92 -6.98 -14.65
C SER A 169 -8.30 -6.52 -14.19
N THR A 170 -9.32 -6.65 -15.03
CA THR A 170 -10.72 -6.35 -14.74
C THR A 170 -11.34 -7.34 -13.75
N ASP A 171 -10.92 -8.61 -13.76
CA ASP A 171 -11.53 -9.69 -12.96
C ASP A 171 -11.20 -9.67 -11.46
N TYR A 172 -10.45 -8.67 -10.99
CA TYR A 172 -10.03 -8.59 -9.59
C TYR A 172 -11.05 -7.89 -8.68
N SER A 173 -12.08 -7.27 -9.26
CA SER A 173 -13.16 -6.67 -8.49
C SER A 173 -14.12 -7.76 -8.01
N ALA A 174 -13.90 -8.31 -6.82
CA ALA A 174 -14.99 -8.62 -5.90
C ALA A 174 -14.47 -9.07 -4.54
N GLU A 175 -13.53 -10.01 -4.46
CA GLU A 175 -13.20 -10.64 -3.18
C GLU A 175 -11.70 -10.87 -3.09
N SER A 176 -11.00 -10.02 -2.32
CA SER A 176 -9.72 -10.46 -1.79
C SER A 176 -10.00 -11.66 -0.92
N ARG A 177 -9.46 -12.82 -1.31
CA ARG A 177 -9.67 -14.09 -0.59
C ARG A 177 -8.87 -14.18 0.71
N ILE A 178 -8.10 -13.13 1.03
CA ILE A 178 -7.30 -13.11 2.24
C ILE A 178 -8.20 -13.05 3.47
N GLN A 179 -7.98 -13.97 4.40
CA GLN A 179 -8.66 -13.92 5.68
C GLN A 179 -8.16 -12.69 6.47
N ALA A 180 -9.08 -11.79 6.82
CA ALA A 180 -8.79 -10.56 7.55
C ALA A 180 -9.61 -10.48 8.85
N LYS A 181 -9.06 -9.89 9.93
CA LYS A 181 -9.85 -9.55 11.12
C LYS A 181 -10.78 -8.36 10.85
N TYR A 182 -10.28 -7.38 10.11
CA TYR A 182 -11.02 -6.18 9.74
C TYR A 182 -10.82 -5.83 8.27
N GLU A 183 -11.83 -5.22 7.68
CA GLU A 183 -11.78 -4.68 6.32
C GLU A 183 -12.00 -3.17 6.35
N LEU A 184 -11.32 -2.48 5.43
CA LEU A 184 -11.46 -1.05 5.23
C LEU A 184 -11.50 -0.73 3.74
N GLU A 185 -12.49 0.04 3.32
CA GLU A 185 -12.57 0.57 1.96
C GLU A 185 -11.92 1.95 1.86
N LEU A 186 -11.04 2.13 0.87
CA LEU A 186 -10.36 3.39 0.57
C LEU A 186 -10.45 3.75 -0.92
N PRO A 187 -11.33 4.70 -1.31
CA PRO A 187 -11.35 5.23 -2.67
C PRO A 187 -10.07 6.05 -2.96
N LEU A 188 -9.56 5.94 -4.20
CA LEU A 188 -8.28 6.53 -4.67
C LEU A 188 -8.38 7.25 -6.02
#